data_AF-A0A2H6AZ37-F1
#
_entry.id   AF-A0A2H6AZ37-F1
#
_cell.length_a   1.000
_cell.length_b   1.000
_cell.length_c   1.000
_cell.angle_alpha   90.00
_cell.angle_beta   90.00
_cell.angle_gamma   90.00
#
_symmetry.space_group_name_H-M   'P 1'
#
loop_
_entity.id
_entity.type
_entity.pdbx_description
1 polymer ?
#
loop_
_entity_poly.entity_id
_entity_poly.type
_entity_poly.pdbx_seq_one_letter_code
_entity_poly.pdbx_strand_id
1 'polypeptide(L)'
;MQLPIGGGEIAVYARDAVIGDGEGGVANRPHLADEVTEEEAFEMTAGENWATDQVQPGGVRPGLDPAAGESRADHLAARARCP
;
A
#
# COMPACT_ATOMS: atom_id res chain seq x y z
N MET A 1 -6.39 31.24 9.51
CA MET A 1 -4.95 31.01 9.26
C MET A 1 -4.83 29.67 8.58
N GLN A 2 -4.37 29.65 7.32
CA GLN A 2 -4.25 28.46 6.46
C GLN A 2 -2.77 28.30 6.09
N LEU A 3 -1.92 28.15 7.10
CA LEU A 3 -0.48 27.97 6.96
C LEU A 3 -0.13 26.49 7.12
N PRO A 4 0.94 26.00 6.48
CA PRO A 4 1.42 24.65 6.72
C PRO A 4 1.75 24.44 8.19
N ILE A 5 1.46 23.24 8.71
CA ILE A 5 1.84 22.82 10.05
C ILE A 5 2.91 21.73 9.96
N GLY A 6 3.85 21.73 10.89
CA GLY A 6 4.84 20.65 11.01
C GLY A 6 4.28 19.49 11.84
N GLY A 7 4.53 18.26 11.41
CA GLY A 7 4.20 17.04 12.16
C GLY A 7 4.92 15.83 11.57
N GLY A 8 5.48 14.95 12.40
CA GLY A 8 6.20 13.76 11.91
C GLY A 8 7.35 14.07 10.95
N GLU A 9 8.06 15.18 11.19
CA GLU A 9 9.17 15.68 10.34
C GLU A 9 8.77 16.09 8.91
N ILE A 10 7.47 16.15 8.60
CA ILE A 10 6.92 16.63 7.33
C ILE A 10 6.09 17.91 7.51
N ALA A 11 5.83 18.59 6.40
CA ALA A 11 4.87 19.69 6.34
C ALA A 11 3.50 19.16 5.88
N VAL A 12 2.45 19.45 6.65
CA VAL A 12 1.05 19.18 6.30
C VAL A 12 0.41 20.49 5.85
N TYR A 13 -0.06 20.51 4.61
CA TYR A 13 -0.65 21.67 3.97
C TYR A 13 -2.17 21.66 4.11
N ALA A 14 -2.77 22.85 4.02
CA ALA A 14 -4.22 22.93 3.92
C ALA A 14 -4.70 22.13 2.70
N ARG A 15 -5.72 21.29 2.92
CA ARG A 15 -6.33 20.35 1.95
C ARG A 15 -5.57 19.04 1.72
N ASP A 16 -4.45 18.79 2.38
CA ASP A 16 -3.88 17.43 2.37
C ASP A 16 -4.90 16.44 2.95
N ALA A 17 -5.03 15.29 2.30
CA ALA A 17 -5.84 14.19 2.82
C ALA A 17 -5.03 13.51 3.94
N VAL A 18 -5.57 13.47 5.15
CA VAL A 18 -4.92 12.81 6.29
C VAL A 18 -5.68 11.54 6.63
N ILE A 19 -5.00 10.41 6.54
CA ILE A 19 -5.52 9.08 6.85
C ILE A 19 -4.78 8.59 8.10
N GLY A 20 -5.49 8.10 9.10
CA GLY A 20 -4.86 7.59 10.32
C GLY A 20 -5.56 6.37 10.88
N ASP A 21 -4.79 5.52 11.54
CA ASP A 21 -5.20 4.27 12.15
C ASP A 21 -4.46 4.03 13.48
N GLY A 22 -4.38 2.77 13.92
CA GLY A 22 -3.68 2.39 15.15
C GLY A 22 -2.15 2.46 15.06
N GLU A 23 -1.58 2.64 13.87
CA GLU A 23 -0.13 2.63 13.62
C GLU A 23 0.42 4.04 13.36
N GLY A 24 -0.43 4.98 12.93
CA GLY A 24 -0.04 6.37 12.76
C GLY A 24 -0.97 7.16 11.85
N GLY A 25 -0.39 8.17 11.17
CA GLY A 25 -1.11 8.97 10.19
C GLY A 25 -0.25 9.34 8.99
N VAL A 26 -0.85 9.32 7.81
CA VAL A 26 -0.24 9.67 6.52
C VAL A 26 -0.94 10.89 5.95
N ALA A 27 -0.17 11.87 5.45
CA ALA A 27 -0.68 13.06 4.78
C ALA A 27 -0.37 12.99 3.27
N ASN A 28 -1.40 12.96 2.43
CA ASN A 28 -1.30 12.88 0.98
C ASN A 28 -1.69 14.21 0.31
N ARG A 29 -0.92 14.61 -0.71
CA ARG A 29 -1.17 15.83 -1.48
C ARG A 29 -2.36 15.62 -2.41
N PRO A 30 -3.26 16.61 -2.58
CA PRO A 30 -4.46 16.44 -3.40
C PRO A 30 -4.21 16.00 -4.85
N HIS A 31 -3.08 16.40 -5.44
CA HIS A 31 -2.74 16.07 -6.82
C HIS A 31 -2.09 14.70 -6.98
N LEU A 32 -1.73 14.03 -5.87
CA LEU A 32 -1.19 12.68 -5.84
C LEU A 32 -2.17 11.70 -5.18
N ALA A 33 -3.28 12.20 -4.65
CA ALA A 33 -4.23 11.40 -3.88
C ALA A 33 -4.75 10.22 -4.70
N ASP A 34 -5.24 10.50 -5.91
CA ASP A 34 -5.82 9.49 -6.80
C ASP A 34 -4.75 8.48 -7.24
N GLU A 35 -3.59 8.94 -7.70
CA GLU A 35 -2.47 8.07 -8.14
C GLU A 35 -2.01 7.13 -7.02
N VAL A 36 -1.73 7.66 -5.83
CA VAL A 36 -1.22 6.86 -4.70
C VAL A 36 -2.29 5.92 -4.14
N THR A 37 -3.55 6.34 -4.08
CA THR A 37 -4.61 5.50 -3.49
C THR A 37 -5.15 4.44 -4.44
N GLU A 38 -5.42 4.81 -5.70
CA GLU A 38 -6.05 3.90 -6.66
C GLU A 38 -5.05 2.95 -7.31
N GLU A 39 -3.84 3.43 -7.64
CA GLU A 39 -2.89 2.63 -8.42
C GLU A 39 -1.81 1.97 -7.55
N GLU A 40 -1.28 2.66 -6.53
CA GLU A 40 -0.17 2.11 -5.73
C GLU A 40 -0.66 1.37 -4.48
N ALA A 41 -1.38 2.03 -3.59
CA ALA A 41 -1.77 1.46 -2.30
C ALA A 41 -2.66 0.22 -2.47
N PHE A 42 -3.57 0.23 -3.45
CA PHE A 42 -4.44 -0.91 -3.72
C PHE A 42 -3.67 -2.14 -4.20
N GLU A 43 -2.74 -1.97 -5.13
CA GLU A 43 -1.92 -3.08 -5.63
C GLU A 43 -0.96 -3.62 -4.56
N MET A 44 -0.42 -2.74 -3.70
CA MET A 44 0.38 -3.15 -2.54
C MET A 44 -0.45 -4.01 -1.57
N THR A 45 -1.64 -3.54 -1.18
CA THR A 45 -2.53 -4.31 -0.29
C THR A 45 -2.95 -5.65 -0.91
N ALA A 46 -3.22 -5.69 -2.22
CA ALA A 46 -3.53 -6.94 -2.92
C ALA A 46 -2.34 -7.92 -2.92
N GLY A 47 -1.11 -7.40 -3.10
CA GLY A 47 0.13 -8.15 -2.98
C GLY A 47 0.36 -8.74 -1.59
N GLU A 48 0.22 -7.92 -0.55
CA GLU A 48 0.41 -8.32 0.85
C GLU A 48 -0.65 -9.34 1.30
N ASN A 49 -1.91 -9.17 0.88
CA ASN A 49 -2.97 -10.14 1.14
C ASN A 49 -2.63 -11.49 0.50
N TRP A 50 -2.20 -11.49 -0.77
CA TRP A 50 -1.78 -12.71 -1.44
C TRP A 50 -0.58 -13.37 -0.74
N ALA A 51 0.47 -12.60 -0.43
CA ALA A 51 1.65 -13.10 0.27
C ALA A 51 1.26 -13.71 1.63
N THR A 52 0.35 -13.06 2.35
CA THR A 52 -0.20 -13.56 3.62
C THR A 52 -0.91 -14.91 3.43
N ASP A 53 -1.77 -15.04 2.43
CA ASP A 53 -2.49 -16.30 2.12
C ASP A 53 -1.53 -17.44 1.78
N GLN A 54 -0.38 -17.14 1.16
CA GLN A 54 0.65 -18.14 0.88
C GLN A 54 1.39 -18.61 2.14
N VAL A 55 1.49 -17.76 3.17
CA VAL A 55 2.22 -18.05 4.42
C VAL A 55 1.34 -18.67 5.50
N GLN A 56 0.08 -18.24 5.64
CA GLN A 56 -0.82 -18.68 6.72
C GLN A 56 -0.93 -20.21 6.91
N PRO A 57 -0.96 -21.04 5.85
CA PRO A 57 -0.98 -22.50 5.99
C PRO A 57 0.33 -23.14 6.51
N GLY A 58 1.32 -22.32 6.89
CA GLY A 58 2.67 -22.74 7.25
C GLY A 58 3.63 -22.82 6.05
N GLY A 59 3.24 -22.24 4.91
CA GLY A 59 4.08 -22.18 3.72
C GLY A 59 5.20 -21.16 3.88
N VAL A 60 6.43 -21.54 3.51
CA VAL A 60 7.53 -20.58 3.38
C VAL A 60 8.09 -20.74 1.96
N ARG A 61 7.85 -19.74 1.12
CA ARG A 61 8.36 -19.71 -0.25
C ARG A 61 9.19 -18.42 -0.46
N PRO A 62 10.38 -18.50 -1.06
CA PRO A 62 11.15 -17.31 -1.38
C PRO A 62 10.42 -16.39 -2.37
N GLY A 63 10.62 -15.08 -2.20
CA GLY A 63 10.16 -14.07 -3.16
C GLY A 63 8.65 -13.84 -3.17
N LEU A 64 7.97 -13.91 -2.03
CA LEU A 64 6.54 -13.57 -1.92
C LEU A 64 6.31 -12.05 -1.85
N ASP A 65 7.23 -11.30 -1.23
CA ASP A 65 7.10 -9.86 -1.06
C ASP A 65 8.47 -9.13 -1.17
N PRO A 66 8.71 -8.32 -2.22
CA PRO A 66 7.88 -8.23 -3.42
C PRO A 66 7.92 -9.54 -4.23
N ALA A 67 6.84 -9.84 -4.95
CA ALA A 67 6.72 -11.06 -5.73
C ALA A 67 7.81 -11.19 -6.81
N ALA A 68 8.67 -12.21 -6.70
CA ALA A 68 9.84 -12.39 -7.57
C ALA A 68 10.02 -13.86 -7.99
N GLY A 69 10.76 -14.09 -9.09
CA GLY A 69 10.99 -15.43 -9.63
C GLY A 69 9.67 -16.14 -9.97
N GLU A 70 9.52 -17.39 -9.51
CA GLU A 70 8.30 -18.19 -9.72
C GLU A 70 7.06 -17.56 -9.06
N SER A 71 7.23 -16.95 -7.89
CA SER A 71 6.16 -16.29 -7.13
C SER A 71 5.52 -15.13 -7.89
N ARG A 72 6.25 -14.48 -8.82
CA ARG A 72 5.69 -13.42 -9.66
C ARG A 72 4.59 -13.94 -10.59
N ALA A 73 4.78 -15.10 -11.20
CA ALA A 73 3.79 -15.68 -12.11
C ALA A 73 2.50 -16.07 -11.34
N ASP A 74 2.66 -16.64 -10.15
CA ASP A 74 1.54 -17.02 -9.28
C ASP A 74 0.77 -15.79 -8.79
N HIS A 75 1.47 -14.73 -8.38
CA HIS A 75 0.86 -13.47 -7.96
C HIS A 75 0.06 -12.82 -9.10
N LEU A 76 0.62 -12.73 -10.31
CA LEU A 76 -0.09 -12.21 -11.49
C LEU A 76 -1.32 -13.06 -11.82
N ALA A 77 -1.21 -14.38 -11.73
CA ALA A 77 -2.35 -15.28 -11.94
C ALA A 77 -3.43 -15.11 -10.87
N ALA A 78 -3.05 -14.86 -9.61
CA ALA A 78 -3.98 -14.56 -8.52
C ALA A 78 -4.68 -13.22 -8.72
N ARG A 79 -3.95 -12.17 -9.11
CA ARG A 79 -4.49 -10.85 -9.39
C ARG A 79 -5.51 -10.86 -10.53
N ALA A 80 -5.27 -11.65 -11.57
CA ALA A 80 -6.23 -11.82 -12.67
C ALA A 80 -7.57 -12.49 -12.25
N ARG A 81 -7.64 -13.11 -11.07
CA ARG A 81 -8.86 -13.76 -10.54
C ARG A 81 -9.65 -12.87 -9.57
N CYS A 82 -9.06 -11.79 -9.07
CA CYS A 82 -9.69 -10.87 -8.12
C CYS A 82 -9.69 -9.46 -8.74
N PRO A 83 -10.80 -9.03 -9.38
CA PRO A 83 -10.89 -7.70 -9.98
C PRO A 83 -10.80 -6.60 -8.92
#